data_AF-A0A8B6EB29-F1
#
_entry.id   AF-A0A8B6EB29-F1
#
_cell.length_a   1.000
_cell.length_b   1.000
_cell.length_c   1.000
_cell.angle_alpha   90.00
_cell.angle_beta   90.00
_cell.angle_gamma   90.00
#
_symmetry.space_group_name_H-M   'P 1'
#
loop_
_entity.id
_entity.type
_entity.pdbx_description
1 polymer ?
#
loop_
_entity_poly.entity_id
_entity_poly.type
_entity_poly.pdbx_seq_one_letter_code
_entity_poly.pdbx_strand_id
1 'polypeptide(L)'
;CESRGSTENRAAELATEAGAQVAIKKTHSFSGRPTDWNVDAVCEFITSIPDCSPYAAKFKSEHIDGAALIELDKKDLKEFFDMPLGLAVKICSQLKKLEGKK
;
A
#
# COMPACT_ATOMS: atom_id res chain seq x y z
N CYS A 1 -33.02 23.52 -38.45
CA CYS A 1 -31.83 24.27 -38.02
C CYS A 1 -31.95 24.49 -36.53
N GLU A 2 -31.44 23.55 -35.73
CA GLU A 2 -30.91 23.71 -34.36
C GLU A 2 -29.95 22.51 -34.24
N SER A 3 -28.65 22.74 -34.41
CA SER A 3 -27.70 23.19 -33.40
C SER A 3 -27.22 22.05 -32.51
N ARG A 4 -25.92 21.72 -32.69
CA ARG A 4 -24.95 21.32 -31.65
C ARG A 4 -25.17 19.92 -31.04
N GLY A 5 -24.18 19.06 -30.85
CA GLY A 5 -22.73 19.15 -30.93
C GLY A 5 -22.14 18.02 -30.09
N SER A 6 -21.24 17.25 -30.69
CA SER A 6 -20.14 16.44 -30.14
C SER A 6 -20.19 15.89 -28.70
N THR A 7 -20.03 14.56 -28.65
CA THR A 7 -19.15 13.79 -27.74
C THR A 7 -19.38 13.96 -26.23
N GLU A 8 -20.13 13.03 -25.64
CA GLU A 8 -20.09 12.78 -24.20
C GLU A 8 -18.78 12.08 -23.83
N ASN A 9 -17.87 12.88 -23.28
CA ASN A 9 -16.56 12.48 -22.83
C ASN A 9 -16.67 11.85 -21.44
N ARG A 10 -16.25 10.59 -21.36
CA ARG A 10 -16.08 9.82 -20.13
C ARG A 10 -14.99 10.45 -19.25
N ALA A 11 -15.38 11.23 -18.27
CA ALA A 11 -14.48 11.71 -17.22
C ALA A 11 -14.49 10.72 -16.05
N ALA A 12 -13.56 9.77 -16.10
CA ALA A 12 -13.12 9.04 -14.92
C ALA A 12 -12.23 9.99 -14.12
N GLU A 13 -12.74 10.54 -13.02
CA GLU A 13 -11.97 11.37 -12.12
C GLU A 13 -12.28 10.96 -10.70
N LEU A 14 -11.37 10.19 -10.09
CA LEU A 14 -11.08 10.18 -8.65
C LEU A 14 -9.63 9.70 -8.47
N ALA A 15 -8.69 10.52 -8.93
CA ALA A 15 -7.29 10.45 -8.51
C ALA A 15 -7.01 11.70 -7.67
N THR A 16 -7.46 11.71 -6.42
CA THR A 16 -7.04 12.72 -5.44
C THR A 16 -5.73 12.31 -4.81
N GLU A 17 -4.68 12.83 -5.43
CA GLU A 17 -3.37 13.19 -4.90
C GLU A 17 -3.44 13.77 -3.46
N ALA A 18 -2.72 13.14 -2.53
CA ALA A 18 -2.37 13.73 -1.24
C ALA A 18 -0.90 13.41 -0.93
N GLY A 19 -0.01 14.18 -1.56
CA GLY A 19 1.38 14.27 -1.16
C GLY A 19 1.49 15.03 0.17
N ALA A 20 1.58 14.29 1.27
CA ALA A 20 2.04 14.80 2.55
C ALA A 20 3.34 14.07 2.92
N GLN A 21 4.47 14.55 2.39
CA GLN A 21 5.79 14.13 2.83
C GLN A 21 6.09 14.74 4.20
N VAL A 22 5.68 14.05 5.26
CA VAL A 22 6.29 14.23 6.58
C VAL A 22 7.42 13.22 6.69
N ALA A 23 8.65 13.72 6.55
CA ALA A 23 9.88 12.97 6.73
C ALA A 23 10.07 12.58 8.20
N ILE A 24 9.31 11.60 8.69
CA ILE A 24 9.63 10.90 9.93
C ILE A 24 10.58 9.74 9.61
N LYS A 25 11.87 10.02 9.73
CA LYS A 25 12.90 9.01 9.98
C LYS A 25 12.69 8.41 11.38
N LYS A 26 11.59 7.67 11.55
CA LYS A 26 11.36 6.80 12.70
C LYS A 26 11.73 5.41 12.24
N THR A 27 12.84 4.89 12.73
CA THR A 27 13.10 3.45 12.70
C THR A 27 12.05 2.81 13.61
N HIS A 28 10.86 2.58 13.09
CA HIS A 28 9.81 1.91 13.85
C HIS A 28 10.24 0.45 13.97
N SER A 29 10.80 0.09 15.12
CA SER A 29 10.97 -1.31 15.49
C SER A 29 9.59 -1.85 15.78
N PHE A 30 9.01 -2.56 14.81
CA PHE A 30 7.78 -3.30 15.03
C PHE A 30 8.07 -4.42 16.04
N SER A 31 7.40 -4.38 17.18
CA SER A 31 7.48 -5.44 18.19
C SER A 31 6.60 -6.61 17.78
N GLY A 32 7.15 -7.83 17.77
CA GLY A 32 6.41 -9.06 17.43
C GLY A 32 6.72 -9.58 16.03
N ARG A 33 6.25 -10.79 15.72
CA ARG A 33 6.44 -11.39 14.41
C ARG A 33 5.43 -10.79 13.44
N PRO A 34 5.79 -10.57 12.16
CA PRO A 34 4.84 -10.07 11.18
C PRO A 34 3.59 -10.95 11.05
N THR A 35 3.68 -12.25 11.33
CA THR A 35 2.53 -13.18 11.35
C THR A 35 1.47 -12.85 12.40
N ASP A 36 1.86 -12.20 13.50
CA ASP A 36 0.98 -11.86 14.62
C ASP A 36 0.38 -10.45 14.51
N TRP A 37 0.67 -9.72 13.41
CA TRP A 37 0.14 -8.38 13.23
C TRP A 37 -1.33 -8.41 12.85
N ASN A 38 -2.11 -7.53 13.48
CA ASN A 38 -3.46 -7.21 13.00
C ASN A 38 -3.40 -6.18 11.86
N VAL A 39 -4.56 -5.98 11.21
CA VAL A 39 -4.73 -5.01 10.11
C VAL A 39 -4.17 -3.62 10.44
N ASP A 40 -4.34 -3.14 11.67
CA ASP A 40 -3.85 -1.82 12.07
C ASP A 40 -2.31 -1.76 12.13
N ALA A 41 -1.66 -2.80 12.66
CA ALA A 41 -0.21 -2.93 12.67
C ALA A 41 0.37 -3.05 11.25
N VAL A 42 -0.34 -3.72 10.34
CA VAL A 42 0.01 -3.73 8.91
C VAL A 42 -0.07 -2.31 8.33
N CYS A 43 -1.12 -1.55 8.63
CA CYS A 43 -1.24 -0.17 8.17
C CYS A 43 -0.11 0.72 8.72
N GLU A 44 0.25 0.58 9.98
CA GLU A 44 1.42 1.27 10.57
C GLU A 44 2.72 0.88 9.86
N PHE A 45 2.89 -0.39 9.49
CA PHE A 45 4.03 -0.85 8.70
C PHE A 45 4.09 -0.23 7.30
N ILE A 46 2.97 -0.23 6.58
CA ILE A 46 2.89 0.35 5.23
C ILE A 46 3.11 1.87 5.26
N THR A 47 2.54 2.57 6.24
CA THR A 47 2.76 4.03 6.42
C THR A 47 4.17 4.38 6.86
N SER A 48 4.86 3.48 7.58
CA SER A 48 6.27 3.64 7.95
C SER A 48 7.22 3.57 6.74
N ILE A 49 6.80 3.00 5.61
CA ILE A 49 7.64 2.88 4.41
C ILE A 49 7.48 4.16 3.56
N PRO A 50 8.60 4.83 3.19
CA PRO A 50 8.54 6.00 2.32
C PRO A 50 7.83 5.70 1.00
N ASP A 51 6.94 6.60 0.60
CA ASP A 51 6.10 6.51 -0.60
C ASP A 51 5.01 5.42 -0.56
N CYS A 52 4.85 4.70 0.56
CA CYS A 52 3.84 3.63 0.69
C CYS A 52 2.61 4.04 1.54
N SER A 53 2.64 5.18 2.23
CA SER A 53 1.50 5.67 3.03
C SER A 53 0.13 5.67 2.34
N PRO A 54 -0.04 6.09 1.06
CA PRO A 54 -1.36 6.09 0.43
C PRO A 54 -1.96 4.69 0.26
N TYR A 55 -1.13 3.64 0.27
CA TYR A 55 -1.59 2.28 0.12
C TYR A 55 -2.15 1.71 1.41
N ALA A 56 -1.80 2.26 2.59
CA ALA A 56 -2.25 1.72 3.88
C ALA A 56 -3.78 1.66 4.00
N ALA A 57 -4.51 2.65 3.46
CA ALA A 57 -5.97 2.63 3.44
C ALA A 57 -6.53 1.42 2.66
N LYS A 58 -5.84 1.00 1.60
CA LYS A 58 -6.21 -0.15 0.78
C LYS A 58 -5.96 -1.47 1.51
N PHE A 59 -4.84 -1.60 2.22
CA PHE A 59 -4.58 -2.74 3.12
C PHE A 59 -5.66 -2.85 4.21
N LYS A 60 -6.11 -1.71 4.75
CA LYS A 60 -7.20 -1.67 5.74
C LYS A 60 -8.55 -2.12 5.15
N SER A 61 -8.88 -1.64 3.94
CA SER A 61 -10.14 -1.97 3.26
C SER A 61 -10.21 -3.44 2.86
N GLU A 62 -9.09 -4.03 2.42
CA GLU A 62 -9.01 -5.44 2.05
C GLU A 62 -8.78 -6.35 3.28
N HIS A 63 -8.81 -5.79 4.49
CA HIS A 63 -8.61 -6.52 5.75
C HIS A 63 -7.32 -7.36 5.78
N ILE A 64 -6.24 -6.82 5.21
CA ILE A 64 -4.94 -7.50 5.19
C ILE A 64 -4.31 -7.44 6.58
N ASP A 65 -4.28 -8.58 7.26
CA ASP A 65 -3.53 -8.78 8.48
C ASP A 65 -2.08 -9.23 8.19
N GLY A 66 -1.32 -9.45 9.25
CA GLY A 66 0.08 -9.82 9.17
C GLY A 66 0.34 -11.18 8.52
N ALA A 67 -0.56 -12.14 8.75
CA ALA A 67 -0.48 -13.46 8.13
C ALA A 67 -0.75 -13.34 6.62
N ALA A 68 -1.81 -12.66 6.22
CA ALA A 68 -2.13 -12.38 4.83
C ALA A 68 -1.02 -11.59 4.13
N LEU A 69 -0.43 -10.59 4.80
CA LEU A 69 0.66 -9.77 4.26
C LEU A 69 1.88 -10.61 3.85
N ILE A 70 2.18 -11.70 4.57
CA ILE A 70 3.29 -12.60 4.28
C ILE A 70 2.95 -13.56 3.14
N GLU A 71 1.68 -13.95 3.01
CA GLU A 71 1.19 -14.76 1.89
C GLU A 71 1.06 -13.95 0.58
N LEU A 72 0.95 -12.62 0.65
CA LEU A 72 0.90 -11.76 -0.53
C LEU A 72 2.23 -11.79 -1.30
N ASP A 73 2.16 -12.24 -2.54
CA ASP A 73 3.30 -12.25 -3.44
C ASP A 73 3.50 -10.89 -4.14
N LYS A 74 4.64 -10.73 -4.82
CA LYS A 74 4.91 -9.52 -5.62
C LYS A 74 3.85 -9.25 -6.68
N LYS A 75 3.19 -10.32 -7.15
CA LYS A 75 2.12 -10.24 -8.15
C LYS A 75 0.86 -9.68 -7.52
N ASP A 76 0.50 -10.13 -6.31
CA ASP A 76 -0.70 -9.66 -5.63
C ASP A 76 -0.58 -8.20 -5.21
N LEU A 77 0.60 -7.76 -4.76
CA LEU A 77 0.88 -6.36 -4.48
C LEU A 77 0.67 -5.46 -5.72
N LYS A 78 0.95 -5.98 -6.92
CA LYS A 78 0.71 -5.24 -8.16
C LYS A 78 -0.75 -5.27 -8.58
N GLU A 79 -1.36 -6.45 -8.64
CA GLU A 79 -2.69 -6.64 -9.22
C GLU A 79 -3.80 -6.17 -8.27
N PHE A 80 -3.67 -6.43 -6.97
CA PHE A 80 -4.68 -6.02 -5.99
C PHE A 80 -4.44 -4.60 -5.51
N PHE A 81 -3.19 -4.20 -5.26
CA PHE A 81 -2.90 -2.90 -4.64
C PHE A 81 -2.55 -1.78 -5.63
N ASP A 82 -2.49 -2.07 -6.92
CA ASP A 82 -2.06 -1.13 -7.98
C ASP A 82 -0.69 -0.50 -7.65
N MET A 83 0.20 -1.32 -7.05
CA MET A 83 1.48 -0.85 -6.57
C MET A 83 2.58 -1.07 -7.63
N PRO A 84 3.42 -0.07 -7.93
CA PRO A 84 4.54 -0.27 -8.84
C PRO A 84 5.54 -1.28 -8.28
N LEU A 85 6.21 -2.02 -9.16
CA LEU A 85 7.16 -3.09 -8.78
C LEU A 85 8.21 -2.61 -7.76
N GLY A 86 8.67 -1.37 -7.91
CA GLY A 86 9.65 -0.77 -7.01
C GLY A 86 9.17 -0.69 -5.56
N LEU A 87 7.90 -0.32 -5.33
CA LEU A 87 7.32 -0.25 -3.98
C LEU A 87 6.99 -1.63 -3.44
N ALA A 88 6.47 -2.54 -4.27
CA ALA A 88 6.24 -3.94 -3.88
C ALA A 88 7.55 -4.60 -3.39
N VAL A 89 8.65 -4.37 -4.10
CA VAL A 89 9.98 -4.85 -3.69
C VAL A 89 10.44 -4.22 -2.38
N LYS A 90 10.18 -2.92 -2.15
CA LYS A 90 10.50 -2.26 -0.86
C LYS A 90 9.77 -2.94 0.29
N ILE A 91 8.46 -3.19 0.16
CA ILE A 91 7.64 -3.86 1.19
C ILE A 91 8.19 -5.25 1.47
N CYS A 92 8.35 -6.09 0.45
CA CYS A 92 8.88 -7.44 0.62
C CYS A 92 10.28 -7.45 1.25
N SER A 93 11.13 -6.47 0.91
CA SER A 93 12.47 -6.37 1.49
C SER A 93 12.45 -5.99 2.97
N GLN A 94 11.54 -5.12 3.39
CA GLN A 94 11.37 -4.76 4.81
C GLN A 94 10.75 -5.92 5.60
N LEU A 95 9.74 -6.59 5.04
CA LEU A 95 9.11 -7.76 5.67
C LEU A 95 10.14 -8.88 5.92
N LYS A 96 10.98 -9.18 4.93
CA LYS A 96 12.09 -10.16 5.06
C LYS A 96 13.12 -9.83 6.14
N LYS A 97 13.31 -8.55 6.49
CA LYS A 97 14.20 -8.16 7.60
C LYS A 97 13.58 -8.45 8.95
N LEU A 98 12.25 -8.39 9.03
CA LEU A 98 11.48 -8.66 10.24
C LEU A 98 11.24 -10.16 10.44
N GLU A 99 11.12 -10.92 9.35
CA GLU A 99 11.10 -12.38 9.34
C GLU A 99 12.50 -13.01 9.54
N GLY A 100 13.37 -12.36 10.31
CA GLY A 100 14.78 -12.73 10.52
C GLY A 100 14.98 -14.25 10.53
N LYS A 101 15.68 -14.75 9.50
CA LYS A 101 16.05 -16.15 9.29
C LYS A 101 16.57 -16.75 10.60
N LYS A 102 15.92 -17.82 11.04
CA LYS A 102 16.53 -18.78 11.97
C LYS A 102 17.53 -19.65 11.21
#